data_AF-A0A6B2FZY1-F1
#
_entry.id   AF-A0A6B2FZY1-F1
#
_cell.length_a   1.000
_cell.length_b   1.000
_cell.length_c   1.000
_cell.angle_alpha   90.00
_cell.angle_beta   90.00
_cell.angle_gamma   90.00
#
_symmetry.space_group_name_H-M   'P 1'
#
loop_
_entity.id
_entity.type
_entity.pdbx_description
1 polymer ?
#
loop_
_entity_poly.entity_id
_entity_poly.type
_entity_poly.pdbx_seq_one_letter_code
_entity_poly.pdbx_strand_id
1 'polypeptide(L)'
;EHSSRSHSIFLINLRQQNTLTKKSKVGKLFLVDLAGSEKVSKTGASGVVLDEAKNINKSLGALGNVISALAENKAHVPYRDSKLTRILQESLGGNSRTTIIICCSISSINTSETISTLRFGQRAITITNKVSINEELSSDEWRIKFEKERKKALKYKKYSHKLEGELEQWRTGCSVSLEKQVDINRTESVETEVRELNSVSPKLSKLSDPPDTLFTENSEIKEQIIVEQRKKN
;
A
#
# COMPACT_ATOMS: atom_id res chain seq x y z
N GLU A 1 -9.66 13.39 -35.02
CA GLU A 1 -9.19 11.99 -35.22
C GLU A 1 -8.16 11.50 -34.18
N HIS A 2 -7.30 12.36 -33.60
CA HIS A 2 -6.29 11.89 -32.62
C HIS A 2 -6.84 11.42 -31.25
N SER A 3 -8.08 11.80 -30.89
CA SER A 3 -8.65 11.51 -29.57
C SER A 3 -8.84 10.02 -29.27
N SER A 4 -9.03 9.17 -30.28
CA SER A 4 -9.27 7.73 -30.10
C SER A 4 -7.99 6.92 -29.87
N ARG A 5 -6.81 7.57 -29.88
CA ARG A 5 -5.50 6.92 -29.92
C ARG A 5 -4.63 7.13 -28.68
N SER A 6 -5.18 7.65 -27.60
CA SER A 6 -4.43 7.85 -26.35
C SER A 6 -5.32 7.64 -25.13
N HIS A 7 -4.72 7.24 -24.01
CA HIS A 7 -5.39 7.22 -22.71
C HIS A 7 -5.05 8.51 -21.95
N SER A 8 -6.04 9.13 -21.33
CA SER A 8 -5.86 10.27 -20.44
C SER A 8 -6.17 9.88 -19.01
N ILE A 9 -5.30 10.28 -18.07
CA ILE A 9 -5.48 10.01 -16.65
C ILE A 9 -5.34 11.34 -15.91
N PHE A 10 -6.42 11.76 -15.26
CA PHE A 10 -6.43 12.93 -14.39
C PHE A 10 -6.57 12.49 -12.94
N LEU A 11 -5.58 12.87 -12.12
CA LEU A 11 -5.52 12.50 -10.70
C LEU A 11 -5.78 13.73 -9.83
N ILE A 12 -6.84 13.66 -9.04
CA ILE A 12 -7.13 14.63 -7.98
C ILE A 12 -6.69 14.02 -6.65
N ASN A 13 -5.72 14.66 -6.00
CA ASN A 13 -5.31 14.31 -4.64
C ASN A 13 -5.95 15.28 -3.66
N LEU A 14 -6.77 14.76 -2.75
CA LEU A 14 -7.40 15.54 -1.69
C LEU A 14 -6.74 15.19 -0.36
N ARG A 15 -6.21 16.21 0.30
CA ARG A 15 -5.72 16.10 1.68
C ARG A 15 -6.64 16.91 2.58
N GLN A 16 -7.16 16.28 3.61
CA GLN A 16 -7.98 16.91 4.63
C GLN A 16 -7.32 16.72 5.98
N GLN A 17 -7.17 17.78 6.75
CA GLN A 17 -6.72 17.69 8.14
C GLN A 17 -7.84 18.16 9.07
N ASN A 18 -8.12 17.37 10.11
CA ASN A 18 -8.99 17.80 11.18
C ASN A 18 -8.23 18.75 12.10
N THR A 19 -8.71 19.98 12.29
CA THR A 19 -8.02 21.01 13.08
C THR A 19 -7.96 20.71 14.58
N LEU A 20 -8.95 19.97 15.09
CA LEU A 20 -9.07 19.59 16.50
C LEU A 20 -8.24 18.35 16.82
N THR A 21 -8.42 17.28 16.03
CA THR A 21 -7.74 15.99 16.29
C THR A 21 -6.37 15.89 15.64
N LYS A 22 -6.00 16.86 14.78
CA LYS A 22 -4.78 16.90 13.95
C LYS A 22 -4.60 15.73 12.98
N LYS A 23 -5.55 14.80 12.94
CA LYS A 23 -5.59 13.64 12.03
C LYS A 23 -5.76 14.10 10.59
N SER A 24 -4.98 13.49 9.70
CA SER A 24 -5.03 13.77 8.27
C SER A 24 -5.66 12.60 7.52
N LYS A 25 -6.42 12.90 6.47
CA LYS A 25 -7.00 11.94 5.55
C LYS A 25 -6.57 12.27 4.12
N VAL A 26 -6.31 11.24 3.33
CA VAL A 26 -5.88 11.40 1.93
C VAL A 26 -6.79 10.63 0.99
N GLY A 27 -7.52 11.36 0.16
CA GLY A 27 -8.31 10.80 -0.93
C GLY A 27 -7.56 10.92 -2.27
N LYS A 28 -7.65 9.90 -3.11
CA LYS A 28 -7.21 9.95 -4.50
C LYS A 28 -8.38 9.63 -5.41
N LEU A 29 -8.70 10.53 -6.33
CA LEU A 29 -9.70 10.32 -7.36
C LEU A 29 -9.01 10.28 -8.72
N PHE A 30 -9.11 9.13 -9.39
CA PHE A 30 -8.65 8.93 -10.75
C PHE A 30 -9.84 9.11 -11.70
N LEU A 31 -9.73 10.04 -12.63
CA LEU A 31 -10.62 10.16 -13.78
C LEU A 31 -9.85 9.68 -15.00
N VAL A 32 -10.30 8.59 -15.61
CA VAL A 32 -9.58 7.89 -16.67
C VAL A 32 -10.43 7.89 -17.92
N ASP A 33 -9.91 8.47 -18.99
CA ASP A 33 -10.48 8.37 -20.33
C ASP A 33 -9.63 7.41 -21.15
N LEU A 34 -10.26 6.37 -21.69
CA LEU A 34 -9.58 5.29 -22.39
C LEU A 34 -9.74 5.45 -23.90
N ALA A 35 -8.67 5.15 -24.63
CA ALA A 35 -8.70 4.99 -26.08
C ALA A 35 -9.72 3.94 -26.54
N GLY A 36 -10.00 3.94 -27.85
CA GLY A 36 -10.91 2.99 -28.47
C GLY A 36 -10.47 1.53 -28.29
N SER A 37 -11.43 0.64 -27.99
CA SER A 37 -11.19 -0.81 -27.80
C SER A 37 -11.35 -1.63 -29.09
N GLU A 38 -11.58 -0.98 -30.22
CA GLU A 38 -11.78 -1.63 -31.50
C GLU A 38 -10.54 -2.39 -31.98
N LYS A 39 -10.80 -3.52 -32.65
CA LYS A 39 -9.74 -4.32 -33.26
C LYS A 39 -9.03 -3.55 -34.37
N VAL A 40 -7.70 -3.54 -34.30
CA VAL A 40 -6.81 -2.95 -35.32
C VAL A 40 -7.10 -3.49 -36.72
N SER A 41 -7.54 -4.75 -36.86
CA SER A 41 -7.87 -5.33 -38.17
C SER A 41 -9.05 -4.65 -38.88
N LYS A 42 -9.91 -3.92 -38.15
CA LYS A 42 -11.04 -3.18 -38.73
C LYS A 42 -10.69 -1.75 -39.14
N THR A 43 -9.53 -1.24 -38.75
CA THR A 43 -9.16 0.16 -39.00
C THR A 43 -8.49 0.36 -40.36
N GLY A 44 -8.11 -0.72 -41.06
CA GLY A 44 -7.41 -0.64 -42.34
C GLY A 44 -6.02 0.01 -42.25
N ALA A 45 -5.50 0.20 -41.03
CA ALA A 45 -4.23 0.87 -40.78
C ALA A 45 -3.04 0.06 -41.31
N SER A 46 -2.06 0.74 -41.91
CA SER A 46 -0.84 0.14 -42.44
C SER A 46 0.40 0.93 -41.98
N GLY A 47 1.58 0.27 -42.01
CA GLY A 47 2.86 0.88 -41.66
C GLY A 47 2.90 1.43 -40.23
N VAL A 48 3.39 2.65 -40.06
CA VAL A 48 3.57 3.31 -38.75
C VAL A 48 2.25 3.44 -37.97
N VAL A 49 1.14 3.66 -38.66
CA VAL A 49 -0.20 3.79 -38.05
C VAL A 49 -0.67 2.46 -37.46
N LEU A 50 -0.28 1.34 -38.08
CA LEU A 50 -0.58 0.00 -37.56
C LEU A 50 0.17 -0.26 -36.25
N ASP A 51 1.43 0.15 -36.17
CA ASP A 51 2.25 -0.05 -34.97
C ASP A 51 1.81 0.84 -33.80
N GLU A 52 1.36 2.06 -34.09
CA GLU A 52 0.66 2.92 -33.11
C GLU A 52 -0.60 2.23 -32.58
N ALA A 53 -1.48 1.77 -33.47
CA ALA A 53 -2.74 1.11 -33.12
C ALA A 53 -2.54 -0.19 -32.31
N LYS A 54 -1.47 -0.94 -32.60
CA LYS A 54 -1.08 -2.11 -31.80
C LYS A 54 -0.66 -1.71 -30.39
N ASN A 55 0.10 -0.63 -30.23
CA ASN A 55 0.60 -0.21 -28.93
C ASN A 55 -0.53 0.31 -28.02
N ILE A 56 -1.53 0.99 -28.59
CA ILE A 56 -2.75 1.41 -27.88
C ILE A 56 -3.55 0.18 -27.42
N ASN A 57 -3.75 -0.79 -28.31
CA ASN A 57 -4.45 -2.03 -27.97
C ASN A 57 -3.68 -2.90 -26.97
N LYS A 58 -2.36 -2.72 -26.84
CA LYS A 58 -1.56 -3.40 -25.82
C LYS A 58 -1.99 -3.01 -24.41
N SER A 59 -2.23 -1.72 -24.12
CA SER A 59 -2.69 -1.28 -22.79
C SER A 59 -4.11 -1.75 -22.48
N LEU A 60 -5.02 -1.71 -23.46
CA LEU A 60 -6.39 -2.21 -23.27
C LEU A 60 -6.46 -3.74 -23.17
N GLY A 61 -5.62 -4.46 -23.93
CA GLY A 61 -5.47 -5.91 -23.80
C GLY A 61 -4.92 -6.31 -22.43
N ALA A 62 -3.89 -5.62 -21.94
CA ALA A 62 -3.37 -5.81 -20.58
C ALA A 62 -4.44 -5.54 -19.51
N LEU A 63 -5.24 -4.48 -19.68
CA LEU A 63 -6.38 -4.20 -18.81
C LEU A 63 -7.40 -5.35 -18.83
N GLY A 64 -7.76 -5.85 -20.02
CA GLY A 64 -8.63 -7.01 -20.16
C GLY A 64 -8.09 -8.28 -19.48
N ASN A 65 -6.78 -8.50 -19.53
CA ASN A 65 -6.11 -9.62 -18.86
C ASN A 65 -6.15 -9.48 -17.33
N VAL A 66 -5.89 -8.27 -16.81
CA VAL A 66 -6.00 -7.97 -15.38
C VAL A 66 -7.42 -8.20 -14.87
N ILE A 67 -8.43 -7.68 -15.57
CA ILE A 67 -9.84 -7.88 -15.22
C ILE A 67 -10.20 -9.37 -15.19
N SER A 68 -9.76 -10.13 -16.19
CA SER A 68 -10.06 -11.57 -16.28
C SER A 68 -9.35 -12.36 -15.17
N ALA A 69 -8.08 -12.04 -14.89
CA ALA A 69 -7.35 -12.67 -13.79
C ALA A 69 -7.97 -12.38 -12.42
N LEU A 70 -8.47 -11.15 -12.20
CA LEU A 70 -9.17 -10.78 -10.97
C LEU A 70 -10.53 -11.47 -10.85
N ALA A 71 -11.31 -11.53 -11.94
CA ALA A 71 -12.60 -12.23 -11.95
C ALA A 71 -12.45 -13.73 -11.64
N GLU A 72 -11.35 -14.35 -12.10
CA GLU A 72 -11.01 -15.75 -11.82
C GLU A 72 -10.28 -15.95 -10.48
N ASN A 73 -10.08 -14.90 -9.67
CA ASN A 73 -9.33 -14.93 -8.41
C ASN A 73 -7.93 -15.58 -8.52
N LYS A 74 -7.21 -15.31 -9.62
CA LYS A 74 -5.85 -15.83 -9.81
C LYS A 74 -4.89 -15.26 -8.78
N ALA A 75 -3.95 -16.09 -8.33
CA ALA A 75 -2.90 -15.67 -7.40
C ALA A 75 -1.98 -14.59 -7.99
N HIS A 76 -1.69 -14.66 -9.29
CA HIS A 76 -0.91 -13.66 -10.01
C HIS A 76 -1.80 -12.86 -10.97
N VAL A 77 -1.80 -11.54 -10.79
CA VAL A 77 -2.50 -10.59 -11.67
C VAL A 77 -1.46 -9.75 -12.42
N PRO A 78 -1.48 -9.73 -13.77
CA PRO A 78 -0.40 -9.19 -14.59
C PRO A 78 -0.48 -7.65 -14.74
N TYR A 79 -0.51 -6.90 -13.64
CA TYR A 79 -0.56 -5.43 -13.71
C TYR A 79 0.65 -4.82 -14.42
N ARG A 80 1.77 -5.54 -14.49
CA ARG A 80 3.03 -5.07 -15.06
C ARG A 80 3.05 -5.02 -16.59
N ASP A 81 2.10 -5.67 -17.26
CA ASP A 81 2.05 -5.78 -18.72
C ASP A 81 1.82 -4.43 -19.42
N SER A 82 1.29 -3.42 -18.70
CA SER A 82 1.20 -2.05 -19.19
C SER A 82 1.40 -1.01 -18.08
N LYS A 83 1.85 0.20 -18.46
CA LYS A 83 1.94 1.33 -17.52
C LYS A 83 0.55 1.71 -16.96
N LEU A 84 -0.48 1.64 -17.80
CA LEU A 84 -1.88 1.92 -17.44
C LEU A 84 -2.33 1.02 -16.27
N THR A 85 -2.17 -0.29 -16.41
CA THR A 85 -2.58 -1.25 -15.38
C THR A 85 -1.77 -1.14 -14.10
N ARG A 86 -0.51 -0.68 -14.16
CA ARG A 86 0.28 -0.37 -12.95
C ARG A 86 -0.26 0.84 -12.20
N ILE A 87 -0.65 1.89 -12.93
CA ILE A 87 -1.24 3.10 -12.33
C ILE A 87 -2.59 2.76 -11.69
N LEU A 88 -3.40 1.93 -12.35
CA LEU A 88 -4.74 1.55 -11.91
C LEU A 88 -4.78 0.34 -10.96
N GLN A 89 -3.63 -0.15 -10.50
CA GLN A 89 -3.56 -1.32 -9.63
C GLN A 89 -4.35 -1.13 -8.32
N GLU A 90 -4.35 0.10 -7.77
CA GLU A 90 -5.14 0.42 -6.57
C GLU A 90 -6.65 0.41 -6.86
N SER A 91 -7.05 0.77 -8.09
CA SER A 91 -8.44 0.78 -8.55
C SER A 91 -9.00 -0.61 -8.88
N LEU A 92 -8.16 -1.56 -9.26
CA LEU A 92 -8.59 -2.88 -9.71
C LEU A 92 -8.08 -3.95 -8.74
N GLY A 93 -8.85 -4.32 -7.73
CA GLY A 93 -8.48 -5.29 -6.69
C GLY A 93 -7.77 -4.71 -5.47
N GLY A 94 -7.61 -3.38 -5.40
CA GLY A 94 -6.89 -2.67 -4.33
C GLY A 94 -7.80 -1.89 -3.37
N ASN A 95 -7.23 -0.83 -2.78
CA ASN A 95 -7.93 0.09 -1.86
C ASN A 95 -8.56 1.26 -2.63
N SER A 96 -9.66 1.00 -3.33
CA SER A 96 -10.36 2.05 -4.06
C SER A 96 -11.83 1.71 -4.26
N ARG A 97 -12.69 2.73 -4.26
CA ARG A 97 -14.05 2.60 -4.80
C ARG A 97 -13.96 2.91 -6.29
N THR A 98 -14.22 1.89 -7.11
CA THR A 98 -14.01 1.99 -8.56
C THR A 98 -15.33 1.81 -9.30
N THR A 99 -15.59 2.73 -10.22
CA THR A 99 -16.73 2.70 -11.13
C THR A 99 -16.17 2.61 -12.54
N ILE A 100 -16.69 1.66 -13.32
CA ILE A 100 -16.33 1.49 -14.73
C ILE A 100 -17.57 1.81 -15.56
N ILE A 101 -17.43 2.74 -16.50
CA ILE A 101 -18.47 3.07 -17.48
C ILE A 101 -18.10 2.36 -18.77
N ILE A 102 -19.03 1.54 -19.28
CA ILE A 102 -18.87 0.89 -20.58
C ILE A 102 -19.70 1.63 -21.63
N CYS A 103 -19.06 2.04 -22.71
CA CYS A 103 -19.71 2.73 -23.82
C CYS A 103 -19.87 1.76 -25.00
N CYS A 104 -21.09 1.58 -25.48
CA CYS A 104 -21.42 0.63 -26.54
C CYS A 104 -22.16 1.32 -27.69
N SER A 105 -21.95 0.81 -28.91
CA SER A 105 -22.70 1.26 -30.09
C SER A 105 -23.97 0.42 -30.27
N ILE A 106 -25.08 1.06 -30.65
CA ILE A 106 -26.35 0.39 -31.00
C ILE A 106 -26.37 -0.07 -32.47
N SER A 107 -25.39 0.31 -33.29
CA SER A 107 -25.33 -0.08 -34.70
C SER A 107 -25.06 -1.59 -34.88
N SER A 108 -25.78 -2.21 -35.82
CA SER A 108 -25.60 -3.63 -36.20
C SER A 108 -24.21 -3.93 -36.78
N ILE A 109 -23.57 -2.94 -37.41
CA ILE A 109 -22.19 -3.06 -37.93
C ILE A 109 -21.19 -3.30 -36.78
N ASN A 110 -21.50 -2.77 -35.59
CA ASN A 110 -20.63 -2.81 -34.42
C ASN A 110 -21.01 -3.89 -33.40
N THR A 111 -21.97 -4.77 -33.70
CA THR A 111 -22.46 -5.79 -32.76
C THR A 111 -21.34 -6.64 -32.16
N SER A 112 -20.32 -7.00 -32.94
CA SER A 112 -19.17 -7.77 -32.45
C SER A 112 -18.32 -7.04 -31.40
N GLU A 113 -18.12 -5.73 -31.55
CA GLU A 113 -17.41 -4.91 -30.54
C GLU A 113 -18.30 -4.70 -29.32
N THR A 114 -19.58 -4.40 -29.52
CA THR A 114 -20.56 -4.24 -28.42
C THR A 114 -20.64 -5.49 -27.54
N ILE A 115 -20.72 -6.69 -28.12
CA ILE A 115 -20.69 -7.96 -27.36
C ILE A 115 -19.39 -8.10 -26.57
N SER A 116 -18.26 -7.72 -27.17
CA SER A 116 -16.95 -7.80 -26.51
C SER A 116 -16.87 -6.86 -25.30
N THR A 117 -17.36 -5.63 -25.43
CA THR A 117 -17.45 -4.65 -24.34
C THR A 117 -18.41 -5.09 -23.23
N LEU A 118 -19.58 -5.65 -23.59
CA LEU A 118 -20.53 -6.18 -22.60
C LEU A 118 -19.94 -7.35 -21.81
N ARG A 119 -19.26 -8.28 -22.48
CA ARG A 119 -18.55 -9.38 -21.81
C ARG A 119 -17.43 -8.88 -20.90
N PHE A 120 -16.74 -7.81 -21.29
CA PHE A 120 -15.77 -7.14 -20.43
C PHE A 120 -16.45 -6.60 -19.16
N GLY A 121 -17.57 -5.89 -19.30
CA GLY A 121 -18.37 -5.39 -18.17
C GLY A 121 -18.84 -6.51 -17.23
N GLN A 122 -19.30 -7.63 -17.81
CA GLN A 122 -19.73 -8.81 -17.05
C GLN A 122 -18.60 -9.44 -16.22
N ARG A 123 -17.34 -9.38 -16.68
CA ARG A 123 -16.19 -9.82 -15.86
C ARG A 123 -15.77 -8.74 -14.85
N ALA A 124 -15.84 -7.48 -15.25
CA ALA A 124 -15.42 -6.37 -14.39
C ALA A 124 -16.29 -6.24 -13.14
N ILE A 125 -17.60 -6.50 -13.25
CA ILE A 125 -18.54 -6.37 -12.12
C ILE A 125 -18.29 -7.40 -11.01
N THR A 126 -17.62 -8.53 -11.29
CA THR A 126 -17.33 -9.55 -10.27
C THR A 126 -16.09 -9.24 -9.43
N ILE A 127 -15.34 -8.19 -9.78
CA ILE A 127 -14.11 -7.81 -9.08
C ILE A 127 -14.46 -7.15 -7.75
N THR A 128 -13.79 -7.58 -6.68
CA THR A 128 -13.98 -7.03 -5.34
C THR A 128 -12.75 -6.25 -4.90
N ASN A 129 -12.98 -5.03 -4.42
CA ASN A 129 -11.94 -4.17 -3.85
C ASN A 129 -12.02 -4.19 -2.32
N LYS A 130 -10.86 -4.11 -1.66
CA LYS A 130 -10.76 -4.02 -0.19
C LYS A 130 -10.56 -2.58 0.22
N VAL A 131 -11.66 -1.87 0.47
CA VAL A 131 -11.63 -0.43 0.74
C VAL A 131 -11.38 -0.15 2.23
N SER A 132 -10.40 0.71 2.50
CA SER A 132 -10.04 1.20 3.84
C SER A 132 -9.82 2.72 3.81
N ILE A 133 -10.13 3.39 4.92
CA ILE A 133 -9.92 4.84 5.04
C ILE A 133 -8.42 5.12 5.14
N ASN A 134 -7.92 5.96 4.24
CA ASN A 134 -6.55 6.45 4.25
C ASN A 134 -6.40 7.54 5.32
N GLU A 135 -6.12 7.14 6.55
CA GLU A 135 -5.81 8.04 7.65
C GLU A 135 -4.30 8.07 7.90
N GLU A 136 -3.72 9.27 7.86
CA GLU A 136 -2.33 9.51 8.22
C GLU A 136 -2.28 10.00 9.67
N LEU A 137 -1.50 9.28 10.49
CA LEU A 137 -1.19 9.69 11.86
C LEU A 137 -0.22 10.89 11.83
N SER A 138 -0.35 11.78 12.82
CA SER A 138 0.60 12.87 13.04
C SER A 138 1.98 12.33 13.42
N SER A 139 3.05 13.13 13.24
CA SER A 139 4.40 12.80 13.69
C SER A 139 4.45 12.43 15.18
N ASP A 140 3.70 13.16 16.01
CA ASP A 140 3.63 12.90 17.45
C ASP A 140 2.93 11.57 17.76
N GLU A 141 1.85 11.27 17.05
CA GLU A 141 1.13 10.00 17.20
C GLU A 141 1.98 8.81 16.73
N TRP A 142 2.73 8.98 15.64
CA TRP A 142 3.71 8.00 15.17
C TRP A 142 4.78 7.75 16.23
N ARG A 143 5.32 8.80 16.85
CA ARG A 143 6.31 8.68 17.93
C ARG A 143 5.75 7.92 19.12
N ILE A 144 4.55 8.29 19.59
CA ILE A 144 3.87 7.62 20.71
C ILE A 144 3.62 6.14 20.38
N LYS A 145 3.12 5.84 19.18
CA LYS A 145 2.86 4.47 18.73
C LYS A 145 4.15 3.67 18.63
N PHE A 146 5.21 4.27 18.08
CA PHE A 146 6.53 3.65 17.98
C PHE A 146 7.11 3.33 19.36
N GLU A 147 7.05 4.25 20.33
CA GLU A 147 7.51 4.01 21.70
C GLU A 147 6.72 2.89 22.39
N LYS A 148 5.39 2.84 22.18
CA LYS A 148 4.53 1.78 22.72
C LYS A 148 4.90 0.41 22.16
N GLU A 149 5.04 0.31 20.85
CA GLU A 149 5.43 -0.96 20.20
C GLU A 149 6.87 -1.35 20.54
N ARG A 150 7.79 -0.39 20.69
CA ARG A 150 9.16 -0.64 21.17
C ARG A 150 9.17 -1.25 22.57
N LYS A 151 8.37 -0.72 23.49
CA LYS A 151 8.23 -1.26 24.86
C LYS A 151 7.68 -2.68 24.84
N LYS A 152 6.65 -2.95 24.05
CA LYS A 152 6.11 -4.32 23.87
C LYS A 152 7.16 -5.27 23.29
N ALA A 153 7.87 -4.87 22.24
CA ALA A 153 8.91 -5.69 21.64
C ALA A 153 10.01 -6.03 22.65
N LEU A 154 10.43 -5.06 23.48
CA LEU A 154 11.40 -5.31 24.55
C LEU A 154 10.84 -6.26 25.62
N LYS A 155 9.56 -6.12 26.00
CA LYS A 155 8.86 -7.04 26.91
C LYS A 155 8.87 -8.47 26.36
N TYR A 156 8.44 -8.66 25.12
CA TYR A 156 8.42 -9.98 24.49
C TYR A 156 9.82 -10.56 24.28
N LYS A 157 10.83 -9.74 23.98
CA LYS A 157 12.22 -10.19 23.87
C LYS A 157 12.77 -10.71 25.20
N LYS A 158 12.54 -9.96 26.30
CA LYS A 158 12.90 -10.42 27.65
C LYS A 158 12.15 -11.70 28.02
N TYR A 159 10.87 -11.78 27.68
CA TYR A 159 10.04 -12.96 27.94
C TYR A 159 10.54 -14.19 27.18
N SER A 160 10.83 -14.04 25.88
CA SER A 160 11.42 -15.12 25.06
C SER A 160 12.74 -15.61 25.63
N HIS A 161 13.61 -14.69 26.05
CA HIS A 161 14.90 -15.06 26.63
C HIS A 161 14.76 -15.84 27.95
N LYS A 162 13.80 -15.44 28.80
CA LYS A 162 13.49 -16.19 30.03
C LYS A 162 12.95 -17.59 29.73
N LEU A 163 12.04 -17.70 28.75
CA LEU A 163 11.50 -18.99 28.32
C LEU A 163 12.59 -19.90 27.72
N GLU A 164 13.49 -19.36 26.91
CA GLU A 164 14.64 -20.11 26.38
C GLU A 164 15.53 -20.64 27.50
N GLY A 165 15.83 -19.82 28.51
CA GLY A 165 16.59 -20.24 29.68
C GLY A 165 15.88 -21.33 30.50
N GLU A 166 14.56 -21.23 30.65
CA GLU A 166 13.78 -22.29 31.28
C GLU A 166 13.84 -23.59 30.46
N LEU A 167 13.61 -23.50 29.14
CA LEU A 167 13.61 -24.64 28.24
C LEU A 167 14.95 -25.39 28.24
N GLU A 168 16.07 -24.66 28.42
CA GLU A 168 17.40 -25.25 28.58
C GLU A 168 17.56 -26.06 29.88
N GLN A 169 16.95 -25.61 30.98
CA GLN A 169 16.94 -26.38 32.24
C GLN A 169 16.19 -27.71 32.07
N TRP A 170 15.05 -27.66 31.38
CA TRP A 170 14.28 -28.87 31.09
C TRP A 170 15.05 -29.82 30.18
N ARG A 171 15.76 -29.30 29.17
CA ARG A 171 16.62 -30.09 28.26
C ARG A 171 17.81 -30.74 28.96
N THR A 172 18.37 -30.08 29.97
CA THR A 172 19.47 -30.62 30.79
C THR A 172 19.01 -31.59 31.87
N GLY A 173 17.71 -31.88 31.95
CA GLY A 173 17.11 -32.85 32.89
C GLY A 173 16.74 -32.26 34.25
N CYS A 174 16.91 -30.95 34.45
CA CYS A 174 16.44 -30.25 35.65
C CYS A 174 14.96 -29.88 35.51
N SER A 175 14.17 -30.07 36.56
CA SER A 175 12.77 -29.61 36.59
C SER A 175 12.65 -28.22 37.21
N VAL A 176 11.74 -27.40 36.67
CA VAL A 176 11.41 -26.08 37.19
C VAL A 176 10.08 -26.18 37.93
N SER A 177 10.02 -25.70 39.18
CA SER A 177 8.77 -25.72 39.95
C SER A 177 7.74 -24.76 39.35
N LEU A 178 6.45 -25.11 39.49
CA LEU A 178 5.32 -24.31 38.99
C LEU A 178 5.36 -22.85 39.47
N GLU A 179 5.94 -22.59 40.65
CA GLU A 179 6.08 -21.22 41.17
C GLU A 179 7.19 -20.41 40.50
N LYS A 180 8.21 -21.08 39.96
CA LYS A 180 9.37 -20.48 39.28
C LYS A 180 9.23 -20.41 37.76
N GLN A 181 8.17 -21.01 37.23
CA GLN A 181 7.87 -21.01 35.82
C GLN A 181 7.62 -19.60 35.29
N VAL A 182 8.12 -19.32 34.09
CA VAL A 182 8.09 -17.97 33.51
C VAL A 182 6.65 -17.64 33.06
N ASP A 183 6.06 -16.62 33.70
CA ASP A 183 4.71 -16.13 33.38
C ASP A 183 4.76 -14.68 32.88
N ILE A 184 4.08 -14.43 31.76
CA ILE A 184 4.02 -13.16 31.06
C ILE A 184 3.28 -12.07 31.86
N ASN A 185 2.34 -12.47 32.73
CA ASN A 185 1.53 -11.58 33.56
C ASN A 185 2.25 -11.24 34.87
N ARG A 186 2.93 -12.21 35.52
CA ARG A 186 3.79 -11.94 36.69
C ARG A 186 5.00 -11.07 36.40
N THR A 187 5.43 -11.02 35.14
CA THR A 187 6.52 -10.14 34.71
C THR A 187 6.12 -8.66 34.73
N GLU A 188 4.82 -8.33 34.80
CA GLU A 188 4.31 -6.95 34.93
C GLU A 188 4.44 -6.37 36.34
N SER A 189 4.34 -7.21 37.39
CA SER A 189 4.29 -6.78 38.79
C SER A 189 5.62 -6.18 39.27
N VAL A 190 6.74 -6.70 38.76
CA VAL A 190 8.09 -6.34 39.26
C VAL A 190 8.55 -4.96 38.75
N GLU A 191 8.01 -4.45 37.63
CA GLU A 191 8.33 -3.09 37.16
C GLU A 191 7.60 -2.00 37.98
N THR A 192 6.58 -2.35 38.76
CA THR A 192 5.82 -1.37 39.59
C THR A 192 6.54 -1.06 40.91
N GLU A 193 7.27 -2.00 41.48
CA GLU A 193 8.05 -1.81 42.72
C GLU A 193 9.34 -0.98 42.51
N VAL A 194 9.84 -0.87 41.27
CA VAL A 194 11.04 -0.06 40.97
C VAL A 194 10.72 1.45 40.90
N ARG A 195 9.43 1.86 40.94
CA ARG A 195 9.05 3.28 40.98
C ARG A 195 9.17 3.91 42.36
N GLU A 196 9.06 3.15 43.45
CA GLU A 196 9.14 3.71 44.81
C GLU A 196 10.56 3.99 45.29
N LEU A 197 11.60 3.45 44.63
CA LEU A 197 13.01 3.68 44.98
C LEU A 197 13.66 4.87 44.27
N ASN A 198 12.97 5.55 43.35
CA ASN A 198 13.51 6.70 42.60
C ASN A 198 13.18 8.07 43.23
N SER A 199 12.65 8.11 44.46
CA SER A 199 12.33 9.36 45.18
C SER A 199 13.46 9.90 46.05
N VAL A 200 14.64 9.25 46.08
CA VAL A 200 15.80 9.74 46.83
C VAL A 200 16.99 10.01 45.90
N SER A 201 17.07 11.28 45.51
CA SER A 201 18.27 12.04 45.10
C SER A 201 18.87 11.88 43.69
N PRO A 202 19.45 12.99 43.16
CA PRO A 202 19.68 13.20 41.73
C PRO A 202 21.15 12.97 41.32
N LYS A 203 21.35 12.85 40.01
CA LYS A 203 22.61 12.75 39.24
C LYS A 203 23.07 11.31 38.95
N LEU A 204 22.63 10.83 37.79
CA LEU A 204 23.54 10.15 36.86
C LEU A 204 23.40 10.79 35.48
N SER A 205 24.23 11.79 35.25
CA SER A 205 24.50 12.36 33.93
C SER A 205 25.54 11.50 33.21
N LYS A 206 25.36 11.37 31.88
CA LYS A 206 26.29 10.87 30.86
C LYS A 206 26.16 9.39 30.47
N LEU A 207 25.12 9.12 29.67
CA LEU A 207 25.29 8.36 28.43
C LEU A 207 24.75 9.23 27.27
N SER A 208 25.68 9.86 26.55
CA SER A 208 25.54 10.52 25.23
C SER A 208 25.01 9.52 24.19
N ASP A 209 24.10 9.78 23.25
CA ASP A 209 23.38 10.96 22.74
C ASP A 209 22.03 10.45 22.15
N PRO A 210 21.01 11.30 21.91
CA PRO A 210 19.77 10.90 21.24
C PRO A 210 19.96 10.65 19.73
N PRO A 211 19.15 9.80 19.08
CA PRO A 211 19.18 9.62 17.64
C PRO A 211 18.43 10.77 16.94
N ASP A 212 18.87 12.01 17.14
CA ASP A 212 18.33 13.18 16.42
C ASP A 212 19.06 13.39 15.08
N THR A 213 20.31 12.92 14.96
CA THR A 213 21.12 13.03 13.72
C THR A 213 20.56 12.20 12.56
N LEU A 214 19.94 11.06 12.84
CA LEU A 214 19.32 10.22 11.81
C LEU A 214 18.06 10.83 11.20
N PHE A 215 17.38 11.75 11.88
CA PHE A 215 16.17 12.39 11.35
C PHE A 215 16.48 13.67 10.55
N THR A 216 17.50 14.44 10.94
CA THR A 216 18.00 15.59 10.17
C THR A 216 18.75 15.15 8.91
N GLU A 217 19.58 14.10 8.98
CA GLU A 217 20.24 13.54 7.79
C GLU A 217 19.20 13.06 6.76
N ASN A 218 18.11 12.43 7.22
CA ASN A 218 17.04 11.99 6.33
C ASN A 218 16.19 13.15 5.75
N SER A 219 16.12 14.32 6.40
CA SER A 219 15.49 15.50 5.80
C SER A 219 16.39 16.19 4.78
N GLU A 220 17.69 16.29 5.06
CA GLU A 220 18.67 16.90 4.14
C GLU A 220 18.87 16.04 2.89
N ILE A 221 18.93 14.71 3.03
CA ILE A 221 18.98 13.78 1.90
C ILE A 221 17.70 13.86 1.05
N LYS A 222 16.53 14.04 1.68
CA LYS A 222 15.27 14.26 0.94
C LYS A 222 15.27 15.58 0.16
N GLU A 223 15.77 16.67 0.75
CA GLU A 223 15.88 17.94 0.03
C GLU A 223 16.89 17.89 -1.11
N GLN A 224 18.05 17.24 -0.91
CA GLN A 224 19.05 17.08 -1.97
C GLN A 224 18.53 16.24 -3.15
N ILE A 225 17.78 15.16 -2.88
CA ILE A 225 17.16 14.34 -3.94
C ILE A 225 16.10 15.14 -4.71
N ILE A 226 15.30 15.97 -4.03
CA ILE A 226 14.29 16.83 -4.68
C ILE A 226 14.97 17.91 -5.54
N VAL A 227 16.07 18.50 -5.08
CA VAL A 227 16.83 19.51 -5.82
C VAL A 227 17.53 18.91 -7.04
N GLU A 228 18.13 17.72 -6.93
CA GLU A 228 18.73 17.03 -8.08
C GLU A 228 17.70 16.63 -9.15
N GLN A 229 16.51 16.19 -8.74
CA GLN A 229 15.44 15.85 -9.69
C GLN A 229 14.88 17.07 -10.42
N ARG A 230 14.96 18.27 -9.82
CA ARG A 230 14.58 19.53 -10.47
C ARG A 230 15.64 20.08 -11.43
N LYS A 231 16.91 19.69 -11.31
CA LYS A 231 17.99 20.10 -12.23
C LYS A 231 18.11 19.21 -13.48
N LYS A 232 17.42 18.07 -13.51
CA LYS A 232 17.44 17.09 -14.61
C LYS A 232 16.20 17.16 -15.53
N ASN A 233 15.28 18.09 -15.26
CA ASN A 233 14.19 18.50 -16.15
C ASN A 233 14.43 19.95 -16.62
#